data_AF-A0A9E0UUA1-F1
#
_entry.id   AF-A0A9E0UUA1-F1
#
_cell.length_a   1.000
_cell.length_b   1.000
_cell.length_c   1.000
_cell.angle_alpha   90.00
_cell.angle_beta   90.00
_cell.angle_gamma   90.00
#
_symmetry.space_group_name_H-M   'P 1'
#
loop_
_entity.id
_entity.type
_entity.pdbx_description
1 polymer ?
#
loop_
_entity_poly.entity_id
_entity_poly.type
_entity_poly.pdbx_seq_one_letter_code
_entity_poly.pdbx_strand_id
1 'polypeptide(L)'
;LVTGVGTQLTLTPDKYELAQNYPNPFNPTTKINFSLPKQGFVSLNIFDVTGREVAKLVNEVTEAGYHSVDFNASNFASGVYFYRIEAGEFTDTRRMMLIK
;
A
#
# COMPACT_ATOMS: atom_id res chain seq x y z
N LEU A 1 -21.34 -4.64 41.25
CA LEU A 1 -20.15 -4.47 40.38
C LEU A 1 -20.41 -5.23 39.10
N VAL A 2 -20.79 -4.54 38.03
CA VAL A 2 -20.93 -5.14 36.69
C VAL A 2 -19.60 -4.95 35.99
N THR A 3 -18.83 -6.03 35.83
CA THR A 3 -17.64 -6.01 34.99
C THR A 3 -18.10 -6.11 33.54
N GLY A 4 -18.24 -4.96 32.88
CA GLY A 4 -18.45 -4.90 31.44
C GLY A 4 -17.18 -5.41 30.74
N VAL A 5 -17.30 -6.53 30.04
CA VAL A 5 -16.26 -6.99 29.12
C VAL A 5 -16.24 -5.99 27.97
N GLY A 6 -15.23 -5.13 27.92
CA GLY A 6 -14.97 -4.27 26.77
C GLY A 6 -14.56 -5.15 25.60
N THR A 7 -15.48 -5.42 24.68
CA THR A 7 -15.17 -6.07 23.42
C THR A 7 -14.16 -5.19 22.70
N GLN A 8 -12.89 -5.60 22.70
CA GLN A 8 -11.86 -4.97 21.92
C GLN A 8 -12.25 -5.22 20.46
N LEU A 9 -12.85 -4.22 19.81
CA LEU A 9 -13.15 -4.26 18.39
C LEU A 9 -11.81 -4.37 17.66
N THR A 10 -11.36 -5.59 17.37
CA THR A 10 -10.26 -5.80 16.43
C THR A 10 -10.80 -5.35 15.08
N LEU A 11 -10.40 -4.13 14.66
CA LEU A 11 -10.71 -3.55 13.37
C LEU A 11 -9.90 -4.28 12.28
N THR A 12 -10.16 -5.57 12.12
CA THR A 12 -9.65 -6.34 10.99
C THR A 12 -10.46 -5.94 9.76
N PRO A 13 -9.82 -5.54 8.66
CA PRO A 13 -10.54 -5.20 7.44
C PRO A 13 -11.26 -6.43 6.87
N ASP A 14 -12.44 -6.22 6.27
CA ASP A 14 -13.23 -7.32 5.68
C ASP A 14 -12.70 -7.77 4.31
N LYS A 15 -11.89 -6.93 3.65
CA LYS A 15 -11.43 -7.16 2.28
C LYS A 15 -9.98 -6.72 2.07
N TYR A 16 -9.38 -7.30 1.03
CA TYR A 16 -8.17 -6.77 0.44
C TYR A 16 -8.48 -5.46 -0.29
N GLU A 17 -7.64 -4.45 -0.11
CA GLU A 17 -7.77 -3.17 -0.82
C GLU A 17 -6.40 -2.51 -0.99
N LEU A 18 -6.20 -1.87 -2.15
CA LEU A 18 -5.10 -0.95 -2.40
C LEU A 18 -5.69 0.44 -2.65
N ALA A 19 -5.43 1.38 -1.76
CA ALA A 19 -5.95 2.73 -1.87
C ALA A 19 -5.17 3.54 -2.92
N GLN A 20 -5.80 4.60 -3.41
CA GLN A 20 -5.09 5.64 -4.16
C GLN A 20 -4.05 6.31 -3.23
N ASN A 21 -2.83 6.48 -3.71
CA ASN A 21 -1.77 7.16 -2.96
C ASN A 21 -2.17 8.61 -2.66
N TYR A 22 -1.80 9.14 -1.50
CA TYR A 22 -2.08 10.52 -1.11
C TYR A 22 -0.84 11.20 -0.51
N PRO A 23 -0.48 12.42 -0.99
CA PRO A 23 -1.11 13.16 -2.10
C PRO A 23 -0.90 12.48 -3.46
N ASN A 24 -1.72 12.82 -4.46
CA ASN A 24 -1.52 12.49 -5.88
C ASN A 24 -2.16 13.59 -6.75
N PRO A 25 -1.41 14.36 -7.57
CA PRO A 25 0.06 14.30 -7.74
C PRO A 25 0.85 14.56 -6.46
N PHE A 26 2.10 14.10 -6.39
CA PHE A 26 2.94 14.19 -5.18
C PHE A 26 4.35 14.75 -5.45
N ASN A 27 4.99 15.33 -4.43
CA ASN A 27 6.36 15.88 -4.49
C ASN A 27 7.11 15.78 -3.15
N PRO A 28 8.27 15.08 -3.08
CA PRO A 28 8.55 13.83 -3.76
C PRO A 28 8.00 12.63 -2.96
N THR A 29 7.23 12.86 -1.90
CA THR A 29 6.72 11.83 -0.99
C THR A 29 5.22 11.64 -1.10
N THR A 30 4.77 10.40 -0.95
CA THR A 30 3.35 10.03 -0.89
C THR A 30 3.17 8.84 0.03
N LYS A 31 1.95 8.64 0.53
CA LYS A 31 1.57 7.45 1.31
C LYS A 31 0.74 6.52 0.46
N ILE A 32 1.04 5.22 0.54
CA ILE A 32 0.26 4.15 -0.06
C ILE A 32 -0.35 3.33 1.06
N ASN A 33 -1.69 3.29 1.10
CA ASN A 33 -2.43 2.54 2.09
C ASN A 33 -3.00 1.27 1.46
N PHE A 34 -3.00 0.17 2.21
CA PHE A 34 -3.65 -1.07 1.81
C PHE A 34 -4.20 -1.82 3.03
N SER A 35 -5.12 -2.75 2.80
CA SER A 35 -5.73 -3.56 3.85
C SER A 35 -5.61 -5.05 3.54
N LEU A 36 -5.42 -5.86 4.59
CA LEU A 36 -5.31 -7.31 4.52
C LEU A 36 -6.30 -7.95 5.51
N PRO A 37 -7.30 -8.73 5.05
CA PRO A 37 -8.27 -9.38 5.95
C PRO A 37 -7.66 -10.58 6.70
N LYS A 38 -6.52 -11.10 6.22
CA LYS A 38 -5.76 -12.18 6.84
C LYS A 38 -4.26 -11.96 6.62
N GLN A 39 -3.45 -12.52 7.50
CA GLN A 39 -1.98 -12.55 7.35
C GLN A 39 -1.59 -13.22 6.03
N GLY A 40 -0.54 -12.72 5.39
CA GLY A 40 -0.01 -13.32 4.17
C GLY A 40 1.26 -12.65 3.68
N PHE A 41 1.93 -13.28 2.70
CA PHE A 41 3.05 -12.65 2.01
C PHE A 41 2.54 -11.53 1.09
N VAL A 42 3.10 -10.33 1.23
CA VAL A 42 2.75 -9.14 0.46
C VAL A 42 3.96 -8.66 -0.33
N SER A 43 3.75 -8.39 -1.61
CA SER A 43 4.69 -7.66 -2.46
C SER A 43 4.05 -6.35 -2.91
N LEU A 44 4.64 -5.21 -2.58
CA LEU A 44 4.23 -3.88 -3.05
C LEU A 44 5.38 -3.25 -3.83
N ASN A 45 5.24 -3.15 -5.15
CA ASN A 45 6.32 -2.76 -6.05
C ASN A 45 5.92 -1.55 -6.90
N ILE A 46 6.90 -0.73 -7.25
CA ILE A 46 6.74 0.46 -8.10
C ILE A 46 7.32 0.17 -9.48
N PHE A 47 6.60 0.57 -10.52
CA PHE A 47 6.96 0.40 -11.92
C PHE A 47 6.95 1.75 -12.65
N ASP A 48 7.87 1.93 -13.58
CA ASP A 48 7.80 3.03 -14.54
C ASP A 48 6.82 2.71 -15.69
N VAL A 49 6.58 3.67 -16.59
CA VAL A 49 5.64 3.53 -17.72
C VAL A 49 5.99 2.42 -18.70
N THR A 50 7.24 1.92 -18.69
CA THR A 50 7.67 0.81 -19.55
C THR A 50 7.40 -0.55 -18.92
N GLY A 51 6.90 -0.57 -17.68
CA GLY A 51 6.68 -1.80 -16.91
C GLY A 51 7.93 -2.32 -16.19
N ARG A 52 9.03 -1.55 -16.18
CA ARG A 52 10.23 -1.90 -15.42
C ARG A 52 9.98 -1.64 -13.93
N GLU A 53 10.27 -2.63 -13.09
CA GLU A 53 10.29 -2.44 -11.63
C GLU A 53 11.43 -1.48 -11.25
N VAL A 54 11.11 -0.45 -10.49
CA VAL A 54 12.06 0.60 -10.09
C VAL A 54 12.18 0.75 -8.57
N ALA A 55 11.25 0.20 -7.79
CA ALA A 55 11.36 0.08 -6.34
C ALA A 55 10.48 -1.05 -5.80
N LYS A 56 10.87 -1.56 -4.63
CA LYS A 56 10.13 -2.55 -3.85
C LYS A 56 9.91 -1.98 -2.45
N LEU A 57 8.66 -1.74 -2.09
CA LEU A 57 8.28 -1.08 -0.84
C LEU A 57 7.93 -2.08 0.27
N VAL A 58 7.34 -3.21 -0.09
CA VAL A 58 7.01 -4.32 0.82
C VAL A 58 7.33 -5.63 0.09
N ASN A 59 7.91 -6.61 0.80
CA ASN A 59 8.22 -7.94 0.28
C ASN A 59 8.45 -8.91 1.46
N GLU A 60 7.42 -9.10 2.25
CA GLU A 60 7.50 -9.86 3.50
C GLU A 60 6.13 -10.44 3.88
N VAL A 61 6.11 -11.27 4.91
CA VAL A 61 4.87 -11.70 5.54
C VAL A 61 4.34 -10.55 6.39
N THR A 62 3.10 -10.14 6.13
CA THR A 62 2.44 -9.01 6.80
C THR A 62 1.17 -9.50 7.50
N GLU A 63 0.94 -9.00 8.72
CA GLU A 63 -0.23 -9.31 9.53
C GLU A 63 -1.54 -8.79 8.93
N ALA A 64 -2.65 -9.40 9.33
CA ALA A 64 -3.97 -8.86 9.01
C ALA A 64 -4.13 -7.45 9.60
N GLY A 65 -4.71 -6.52 8.84
CA GLY A 65 -4.90 -5.14 9.29
C GLY A 65 -4.81 -4.11 8.17
N TYR A 66 -4.85 -2.85 8.59
CA TYR A 66 -4.62 -1.69 7.73
C TYR A 66 -3.15 -1.29 7.80
N HIS A 67 -2.54 -1.05 6.65
CA HIS A 67 -1.13 -0.76 6.50
C HIS A 67 -0.94 0.54 5.71
N SER A 68 0.13 1.26 6.03
CA SER A 68 0.53 2.50 5.37
C SER A 68 2.03 2.48 5.13
N VAL A 69 2.45 2.73 3.89
CA VAL A 69 3.86 2.77 3.50
C VAL A 69 4.17 4.11 2.87
N ASP A 70 5.26 4.72 3.33
CA ASP A 70 5.80 5.95 2.74
C ASP A 70 6.64 5.61 1.51
N PHE A 71 6.36 6.29 0.39
CA PHE A 71 7.20 6.25 -0.80
C PHE A 71 7.88 7.59 -1.00
N ASN A 72 9.22 7.60 -0.96
CA ASN A 72 10.05 8.77 -1.27
C ASN A 72 10.69 8.61 -2.66
N ALA A 73 10.22 9.41 -3.61
CA ALA A 73 10.66 9.37 -5.00
C ALA A 73 11.71 10.45 -5.33
N SER A 74 12.51 10.88 -4.34
CA SER A 74 13.52 11.93 -4.54
C SER A 74 14.58 11.60 -5.60
N ASN A 75 14.80 10.33 -5.92
CA ASN A 75 15.76 9.90 -6.94
C ASN A 75 15.10 9.57 -8.31
N PHE A 76 13.81 9.87 -8.46
CA PHE A 76 13.03 9.57 -9.66
C PHE A 76 12.73 10.86 -10.44
N ALA A 77 12.55 10.73 -11.75
CA ALA A 77 12.15 11.83 -12.64
C ALA A 77 10.63 12.08 -12.53
N SER A 78 10.18 13.32 -12.74
CA SER A 78 8.75 13.62 -12.81
C SER A 78 8.08 12.79 -13.90
N GLY A 79 6.87 12.30 -13.63
CA GLY A 79 6.16 11.47 -14.57
C GLY A 79 5.13 10.54 -13.92
N VAL A 80 4.58 9.67 -14.75
CA VAL A 80 3.62 8.65 -14.34
C VAL A 80 4.37 7.41 -13.87
N TYR A 81 3.93 6.87 -12.74
CA TYR A 81 4.37 5.60 -12.20
C TYR A 81 3.17 4.74 -11.85
N PHE A 82 3.41 3.45 -11.71
CA PHE A 82 2.42 2.48 -11.25
C PHE A 82 2.93 1.81 -10.00
N TYR A 83 2.02 1.47 -9.09
CA TYR A 83 2.31 0.62 -7.96
C TYR A 83 1.35 -0.55 -7.95
N ARG A 84 1.89 -1.75 -7.73
CA ARG A 84 1.14 -3.01 -7.73
C ARG A 84 1.34 -3.72 -6.41
N ILE A 85 0.24 -4.17 -5.83
CA ILE A 85 0.25 -5.07 -4.69
C ILE A 85 -0.11 -6.49 -5.14
N GLU A 86 0.56 -7.48 -4.57
CA GLU A 86 0.26 -8.90 -4.70
C GLU A 86 0.18 -9.50 -3.28
N ALA A 87 -0.95 -10.11 -2.93
CA ALA A 87 -1.21 -10.71 -1.62
C ALA A 87 -2.08 -11.98 -1.75
N GLY A 88 -1.43 -13.14 -1.90
CA GLY A 88 -2.12 -14.38 -2.27
C GLY A 88 -2.73 -14.28 -3.67
N GLU A 89 -4.04 -14.47 -3.80
CA GLU A 89 -4.77 -14.32 -5.07
C GLU A 89 -5.17 -12.86 -5.38
N PHE A 90 -5.01 -11.95 -4.41
CA PHE A 90 -5.32 -10.54 -4.62
C PHE A 90 -4.18 -9.84 -5.37
N THR A 91 -4.52 -9.17 -6.47
CA THR A 91 -3.62 -8.26 -7.17
C THR A 91 -4.39 -6.99 -7.54
N ASP A 92 -3.85 -5.82 -7.19
CA ASP A 92 -4.38 -4.52 -7.63
C ASP A 92 -3.22 -3.63 -8.08
N THR A 93 -3.47 -2.80 -9.09
CA THR A 93 -2.49 -1.85 -9.64
C THR A 93 -3.11 -0.47 -9.72
N ARG A 94 -2.37 0.53 -9.24
CA ARG A 94 -2.80 1.93 -9.25
C ARG A 94 -1.74 2.81 -9.88
N ARG A 95 -2.19 3.92 -10.45
CA ARG A 95 -1.36 4.92 -11.11
C ARG A 95 -1.12 6.10 -10.17
N MET A 96 0.10 6.62 -10.15
CA MET A 96 0.47 7.84 -9.43
C MET A 96 1.27 8.81 -10.32
N MET A 97 1.24 10.10 -10.00
CA MET A 97 1.93 11.15 -10.72
C MET A 97 2.92 11.87 -9.80
N LEU A 98 4.22 11.72 -10.09
CA LEU A 98 5.28 12.48 -9.44
C LEU A 98 5.45 13.82 -10.15
N ILE A 99 5.39 14.90 -9.38
CA ILE A 99 5.72 16.26 -9.81
C ILE A 99 6.90 16.77 -8.97
N LYS A 100 7.88 17.39 -9.61
CA LYS A 100 9.01 18.07 -8.99
C LYS A 100 9.14 19.45 -9.61
#